data_AF-A0AAW0W7S2-F1
#
_entry.id   AF-A0AAW0W7S2-F1
#
_cell.length_a   1.000
_cell.length_b   1.000
_cell.length_c   1.000
_cell.angle_alpha   90.00
_cell.angle_beta   90.00
_cell.angle_gamma   90.00
#
_symmetry.space_group_name_H-M   'P 1'
#
loop_
_entity.id
_entity.type
_entity.pdbx_description
1 polymer ?
#
loop_
_entity_poly.entity_id
_entity_poly.type
_entity_poly.pdbx_seq_one_letter_code
_entity_poly.pdbx_strand_id
1 'polypeptide(L)'
;MATETRETAPQVNSSIASIDPEEQRLRRRLPRHLPKRANDIYVNSHSNIKGQQSRGVSLLNESGWVVVHGLGPAVPYAINLALTLQAAVSMPSTLHTNTSSVYLSGDAEPSLDGVDHSYHSKGCAAVHIKISLPQSNGKINSTAKDPNRLVKGS
;
A
#
# COMPACT_ATOMS: atom_id res chain seq x y z
N MET A 1 -0.38 50.00 -25.12
CA MET A 1 -1.31 48.85 -25.07
C MET A 1 -1.11 48.09 -26.37
N ALA A 2 -0.64 46.85 -26.42
CA ALA A 2 -0.81 45.73 -25.52
C ALA A 2 0.49 44.97 -25.23
N THR A 3 0.54 44.35 -24.07
CA THR A 3 1.57 43.44 -23.56
C THR A 3 1.25 42.02 -24.02
N GLU A 4 2.17 41.35 -24.71
CA GLU A 4 2.09 39.90 -24.95
C GLU A 4 2.97 39.15 -23.95
N THR A 5 2.30 38.47 -23.03
CA THR A 5 2.84 37.51 -22.08
C THR A 5 3.32 36.26 -22.80
N ARG A 6 4.62 35.93 -22.68
CA ARG A 6 5.17 34.62 -23.06
C ARG A 6 4.76 33.58 -22.02
N GLU A 7 3.91 32.64 -22.44
CA GLU A 7 3.49 31.50 -21.66
C GLU A 7 4.56 30.39 -21.73
N THR A 8 5.20 30.11 -20.59
CA THR A 8 6.25 29.09 -20.48
C THR A 8 5.59 27.73 -20.25
N ALA A 9 5.71 26.82 -21.22
CA ALA A 9 5.24 25.43 -21.11
C ALA A 9 6.00 24.65 -20.02
N PRO A 10 5.37 23.67 -19.34
CA PRO A 10 6.00 22.94 -18.25
C PRO A 10 7.05 21.95 -18.78
N GLN A 11 8.28 22.09 -18.29
CA GLN A 11 9.40 21.18 -18.55
C GLN A 11 9.09 19.79 -17.96
N VAL A 12 8.76 18.82 -18.80
CA VAL A 12 8.60 17.41 -18.42
C VAL A 12 9.99 16.77 -18.33
N ASN A 13 10.33 16.26 -17.14
CA ASN A 13 11.61 15.64 -16.82
C ASN A 13 12.04 14.56 -17.84
N SER A 14 13.21 14.75 -18.44
CA SER A 14 13.77 14.04 -19.59
C SER A 14 14.36 12.64 -19.32
N SER A 15 13.93 11.95 -18.27
CA SER A 15 14.53 10.64 -17.88
C SER A 15 13.77 9.40 -18.37
N ILE A 16 12.67 9.58 -19.12
CA ILE A 16 11.82 8.48 -19.61
C ILE A 16 12.05 8.18 -21.11
N ALA A 17 12.81 9.01 -21.82
CA ALA A 17 12.77 9.08 -23.28
C ALA A 17 13.76 8.17 -24.06
N SER A 18 14.36 7.14 -23.46
CA SER A 18 15.27 6.25 -24.23
C SER A 18 15.30 4.80 -23.74
N ILE A 19 14.15 4.21 -23.44
CA ILE A 19 14.08 2.77 -23.20
C ILE A 19 13.90 2.07 -24.56
N ASP A 20 14.79 1.12 -24.89
CA ASP A 20 14.69 0.27 -26.08
C ASP A 20 13.31 -0.40 -26.13
N PRO A 21 12.59 -0.42 -27.26
CA PRO A 21 11.32 -1.12 -27.42
C PRO A 21 11.33 -2.56 -26.89
N GLU A 22 12.43 -3.30 -27.07
CA GLU A 22 12.58 -4.66 -26.56
C GLU A 22 12.81 -4.68 -25.04
N GLU A 23 13.55 -3.72 -24.48
CA GLU A 23 13.65 -3.55 -23.03
C GLU A 23 12.30 -3.17 -22.41
N GLN A 24 11.52 -2.33 -23.10
CA GLN A 24 10.18 -1.95 -22.68
C GLN A 24 9.23 -3.16 -22.71
N ARG A 25 9.37 -4.03 -23.71
CA ARG A 25 8.63 -5.31 -23.81
C ARG A 25 9.02 -6.29 -22.70
N LEU A 26 10.30 -6.41 -22.39
CA LEU A 26 10.79 -7.26 -21.30
C LEU A 26 10.31 -6.76 -19.94
N ARG A 27 10.45 -5.46 -19.66
CA ARG A 27 9.96 -4.84 -18.41
C ARG A 27 8.44 -4.99 -18.23
N ARG A 28 7.67 -5.03 -19.32
CA ARG A 28 6.22 -5.26 -19.29
C ARG A 28 5.83 -6.71 -18.99
N ARG A 29 6.71 -7.68 -19.30
CA ARG A 29 6.55 -9.12 -18.99
C ARG A 29 7.04 -9.48 -17.58
N LEU A 30 7.77 -8.59 -16.90
CA LEU A 30 8.13 -8.80 -15.51
C LEU A 30 6.88 -8.72 -14.63
N PRO A 31 6.68 -9.64 -13.67
CA PRO A 31 5.62 -9.54 -12.69
C PRO A 31 5.66 -8.18 -11.98
N ARG A 32 4.59 -7.39 -12.13
CA ARG A 32 4.46 -6.13 -11.40
C ARG A 32 4.21 -6.46 -9.93
N HIS A 33 5.19 -6.16 -9.08
CA HIS A 33 5.02 -6.22 -7.64
C HIS A 33 4.55 -4.86 -7.12
N LEU A 34 3.42 -4.85 -6.41
CA LEU A 34 3.12 -3.74 -5.50
C LEU A 34 4.20 -3.69 -4.41
N PRO A 35 4.53 -2.50 -3.88
CA PRO A 35 5.48 -2.39 -2.78
C PRO A 35 4.97 -3.21 -1.58
N LYS A 36 5.70 -4.28 -1.24
CA LYS A 36 5.36 -5.13 -0.09
C LYS A 36 5.97 -4.51 1.17
N ARG A 37 5.17 -3.86 2.01
CA ARG A 37 5.61 -3.52 3.36
C ARG A 37 5.53 -4.78 4.24
N ALA A 38 6.33 -4.83 5.30
CA ALA A 38 6.36 -5.99 6.20
C ALA A 38 4.99 -6.33 6.81
N ASN A 39 4.15 -5.31 7.01
CA ASN A 39 2.84 -5.41 7.66
C ASN A 39 1.67 -5.46 6.66
N ASP A 40 1.94 -5.67 5.37
CA ASP A 40 0.90 -5.75 4.35
C ASP A 40 0.55 -7.21 4.06
N ILE A 41 -0.75 -7.51 4.02
CA ILE A 41 -1.30 -8.80 3.60
C ILE A 41 -2.10 -8.59 2.33
N TYR A 42 -1.62 -9.12 1.22
CA TYR A 42 -2.38 -9.16 -0.03
C TYR A 42 -3.21 -10.42 -0.11
N VAL A 43 -4.50 -10.26 -0.37
CA VAL A 43 -5.44 -11.37 -0.47
C VAL A 43 -5.88 -11.58 -1.91
N ASN A 44 -6.03 -12.86 -2.27
CA ASN A 44 -6.66 -13.35 -3.49
C ASN A 44 -7.92 -14.17 -3.12
N SER A 45 -8.85 -14.35 -4.05
CA SER A 45 -10.07 -15.15 -3.87
C SER A 45 -9.83 -16.61 -3.49
N HIS A 46 -8.64 -17.15 -3.81
CA HIS A 46 -8.25 -18.54 -3.51
C HIS A 46 -7.34 -18.65 -2.28
N SER A 47 -7.18 -17.58 -1.50
CA SER A 47 -6.28 -17.61 -0.34
C SER A 47 -6.85 -18.45 0.80
N ASN A 48 -6.00 -19.20 1.51
CA ASN A 48 -6.40 -19.88 2.73
C ASN A 48 -6.65 -18.85 3.84
N ILE A 49 -7.93 -18.59 4.14
CA ILE A 49 -8.36 -17.58 5.10
C ILE A 49 -7.80 -17.84 6.51
N LYS A 50 -7.75 -19.10 6.96
CA LYS A 50 -7.25 -19.46 8.30
C LYS A 50 -5.76 -19.21 8.43
N GLY A 51 -4.99 -19.54 7.38
CA GLY A 51 -3.55 -19.29 7.34
C GLY A 51 -3.24 -17.79 7.36
N GLN A 52 -4.01 -17.00 6.60
CA GLN A 52 -3.87 -15.54 6.60
C GLN A 52 -4.31 -14.90 7.91
N GLN A 53 -5.34 -15.44 8.56
CA GLN A 53 -5.77 -15.00 9.89
C GLN A 53 -4.67 -15.22 10.93
N SER A 54 -4.10 -16.42 11.00
CA SER A 54 -2.99 -16.72 11.91
C SER A 54 -1.80 -15.79 11.69
N ARG A 55 -1.42 -15.57 10.43
CA ARG A 55 -0.37 -14.60 10.07
C ARG A 55 -0.71 -13.17 10.49
N GLY A 56 -1.95 -12.73 10.26
CA GLY A 56 -2.38 -11.38 10.62
C GLY A 56 -2.40 -11.15 12.12
N VAL A 57 -2.76 -12.15 12.92
CA VAL A 57 -2.67 -12.10 14.38
C VAL A 57 -1.21 -11.97 14.83
N SER A 58 -0.29 -12.76 14.28
CA SER A 58 1.14 -12.63 14.56
C SER A 58 1.66 -11.22 14.26
N LEU A 59 1.35 -10.68 13.08
CA LEU A 59 1.76 -9.33 12.69
C LEU A 59 1.17 -8.24 13.60
N LEU A 60 -0.08 -8.39 14.02
CA LEU A 60 -0.73 -7.48 14.96
C LEU A 60 -0.06 -7.51 16.34
N ASN A 61 0.32 -8.69 16.84
CA ASN A 61 1.02 -8.82 18.12
C ASN A 61 2.45 -8.27 18.08
N GLU A 62 3.16 -8.43 16.95
CA GLU A 62 4.55 -7.98 16.80
C GLU A 62 4.66 -6.46 16.56
N SER A 63 3.80 -5.92 15.69
CA SER A 63 3.93 -4.55 15.19
C SER A 63 2.81 -3.60 15.60
N GLY A 64 1.75 -4.13 16.22
CA GLY A 64 0.59 -3.35 16.64
C GLY A 64 -0.35 -2.94 15.51
N TRP A 65 -0.01 -3.21 14.23
CA TRP A 65 -0.89 -2.89 13.10
C TRP A 65 -0.62 -3.79 11.89
N VAL A 66 -1.66 -4.02 11.08
CA VAL A 66 -1.55 -4.75 9.81
C VAL A 66 -2.47 -4.10 8.78
N VAL A 67 -2.11 -4.16 7.50
CA VAL A 67 -2.95 -3.67 6.41
C VAL A 67 -3.32 -4.82 5.48
N VAL A 68 -4.61 -5.05 5.31
CA VAL A 68 -5.15 -6.04 4.39
C VAL A 68 -5.50 -5.36 3.06
N HIS A 69 -5.01 -5.92 1.96
CA HIS A 69 -5.19 -5.40 0.62
C HIS A 69 -5.98 -6.39 -0.24
N GLY A 70 -7.11 -5.95 -0.78
CA GLY A 70 -7.92 -6.70 -1.73
C GLY A 70 -8.07 -5.93 -3.05
N LEU A 71 -7.86 -6.63 -4.17
CA LEU A 71 -7.99 -6.07 -5.52
C LEU A 71 -9.18 -6.74 -6.23
N GLY A 72 -10.10 -5.93 -6.77
CA GLY A 72 -11.23 -6.38 -7.58
C GLY A 72 -12.02 -7.52 -6.93
N PRO A 73 -12.08 -8.73 -7.53
CA PRO A 73 -12.79 -9.88 -6.96
C PRO A 73 -12.35 -10.30 -5.54
N ALA A 74 -11.15 -9.89 -5.11
CA ALA A 74 -10.63 -10.21 -3.78
C ALA A 74 -11.06 -9.23 -2.68
N VAL A 75 -11.77 -8.14 -3.01
CA VAL A 75 -12.32 -7.17 -2.04
C VAL A 75 -13.18 -7.82 -0.94
N PRO A 76 -14.18 -8.68 -1.23
CA PRO A 76 -14.98 -9.31 -0.17
C PRO A 76 -14.13 -10.21 0.74
N TYR A 77 -13.09 -10.84 0.20
CA TYR A 77 -12.16 -11.66 0.98
C TYR A 77 -11.31 -10.81 1.92
N ALA A 78 -10.88 -9.62 1.49
CA ALA A 78 -10.15 -8.68 2.34
C ALA A 78 -10.99 -8.20 3.52
N ILE A 79 -12.26 -7.89 3.26
CA ILE A 79 -13.21 -7.47 4.29
C ILE A 79 -13.43 -8.60 5.30
N ASN A 80 -13.69 -9.82 4.81
CA ASN A 80 -13.87 -10.98 5.69
C ASN A 80 -12.63 -11.27 6.54
N LEU A 81 -11.43 -11.21 5.95
CA LEU A 81 -10.18 -11.37 6.70
C LEU A 81 -10.03 -10.29 7.78
N ALA A 82 -10.32 -9.02 7.46
CA ALA A 82 -10.20 -7.95 8.43
C ALA A 82 -11.15 -8.10 9.63
N LEU A 83 -12.40 -8.51 9.37
CA LEU A 83 -13.39 -8.75 10.42
C LEU A 83 -13.03 -9.96 11.29
N THR A 84 -12.59 -11.06 10.66
CA THR A 84 -12.14 -12.25 11.40
C THR A 84 -10.86 -12.02 12.20
N LEU A 85 -9.98 -11.12 11.74
CA LEU A 85 -8.83 -10.65 12.52
C LEU A 85 -9.27 -9.82 13.73
N GLN A 86 -10.18 -8.86 13.54
CA GLN A 86 -10.72 -8.06 14.63
C GLN A 86 -11.37 -8.94 15.70
N ALA A 87 -12.12 -9.97 15.30
CA ALA A 87 -12.76 -10.90 16.22
C ALA A 87 -11.78 -11.85 16.94
N ALA A 88 -10.61 -12.12 16.34
CA ALA A 88 -9.62 -13.03 16.91
C ALA A 88 -8.69 -12.38 17.94
N VAL A 89 -8.55 -11.05 17.90
CA VAL A 89 -7.68 -10.34 18.83
C VAL A 89 -8.44 -9.98 20.11
N SER A 90 -7.84 -10.27 21.26
CA SER A 90 -8.45 -10.01 22.58
C SER A 90 -8.51 -8.52 22.94
N MET A 91 -7.69 -7.68 22.31
CA MET A 91 -7.65 -6.24 22.58
C MET A 91 -8.60 -5.49 21.63
N PRO A 92 -9.23 -4.40 22.08
CA PRO A 92 -10.04 -3.57 21.19
C PRO A 92 -9.17 -3.10 20.02
N SER A 93 -9.64 -3.23 18.79
CA SER A 93 -8.88 -2.86 17.59
C SER A 93 -9.65 -1.84 16.77
N THR A 94 -8.93 -0.92 16.16
CA THR A 94 -9.49 0.10 15.27
C THR A 94 -9.30 -0.31 13.82
N LEU A 95 -10.35 -0.14 13.01
CA LEU A 95 -10.34 -0.39 11.57
C LEU A 95 -10.36 0.94 10.82
N HIS A 96 -9.47 1.09 9.85
CA HIS A 96 -9.45 2.22 8.94
C HIS A 96 -9.39 1.73 7.49
N THR A 97 -10.38 2.11 6.69
CA THR A 97 -10.55 1.61 5.33
C THR A 97 -10.28 2.72 4.32
N ASN A 98 -9.38 2.46 3.39
CA ASN A 98 -9.11 3.31 2.24
C ASN A 98 -9.43 2.55 0.95
N THR A 99 -9.93 3.29 -0.05
CA THR A 99 -10.17 2.75 -1.39
C THR A 99 -9.19 3.39 -2.37
N SER A 100 -8.84 2.65 -3.42
CA SER A 100 -8.05 3.19 -4.52
C SER A 100 -8.42 2.54 -5.84
N SER A 101 -8.05 3.18 -6.95
CA SER A 101 -8.21 2.64 -8.30
C SER A 101 -6.84 2.22 -8.82
N VAL A 102 -6.70 0.94 -9.17
CA VAL A 102 -5.46 0.36 -9.70
C VAL A 102 -5.67 -0.02 -11.15
N TYR A 103 -4.81 0.51 -12.03
CA TYR A 103 -4.81 0.17 -13.45
C TYR A 103 -3.92 -1.04 -13.67
N LEU A 104 -4.55 -2.18 -13.98
CA LEU A 104 -3.84 -3.40 -14.32
C LEU A 104 -3.65 -3.44 -15.85
N SER A 105 -2.40 -3.57 -16.30
CA SER A 105 -2.10 -3.83 -17.70
C SER A 105 -2.67 -5.21 -18.06
N GLY A 106 -3.63 -5.27 -18.98
CA GLY A 106 -4.10 -6.52 -19.55
C GLY A 106 -3.06 -7.14 -20.46
N ASP A 107 -3.25 -8.42 -20.79
CA ASP A 107 -2.47 -9.06 -21.85
C ASP A 107 -2.73 -8.34 -23.19
N ALA A 108 -1.69 -8.26 -24.02
CA ALA A 108 -1.82 -7.73 -25.36
C ALA A 108 -2.44 -8.81 -26.24
N GLU A 109 -3.62 -8.55 -26.78
CA GLU A 109 -4.16 -9.39 -27.84
C GLU A 109 -3.26 -9.27 -29.08
N PRO A 110 -2.87 -10.38 -29.73
CA PRO A 110 -2.12 -10.31 -30.97
C PRO A 110 -3.00 -9.68 -32.05
N SER A 111 -2.61 -8.51 -32.55
CA SER A 111 -3.22 -7.89 -33.72
C SER A 111 -2.98 -8.79 -34.95
N LEU A 112 -4.04 -9.22 -35.62
CA LEU A 112 -3.98 -10.05 -36.84
C LEU A 112 -3.20 -9.41 -38.00
N ASP A 113 -3.04 -8.08 -37.97
CA ASP A 113 -2.56 -7.32 -39.13
C ASP A 113 -1.12 -6.80 -39.00
N GLY A 114 -0.36 -7.27 -38.00
CA GLY A 114 1.06 -6.92 -37.84
C GLY A 114 1.33 -5.45 -37.44
N VAL A 115 0.29 -4.67 -37.13
CA VAL A 115 0.38 -3.27 -36.73
C VAL A 115 -0.18 -3.09 -35.32
N ASP A 116 0.66 -2.56 -34.44
CA ASP A 116 0.45 -2.10 -33.07
C ASP A 116 -0.34 -3.01 -32.10
N HIS A 117 0.38 -3.47 -31.07
CA HIS A 117 -0.23 -4.14 -29.92
C HIS A 117 -1.01 -3.09 -29.11
N SER A 118 -2.35 -3.14 -29.15
CA SER A 118 -3.18 -2.28 -28.31
C SER A 118 -3.22 -2.83 -26.87
N TYR A 119 -2.56 -2.13 -25.96
CA TYR A 119 -2.58 -2.48 -24.54
C TYR A 119 -3.83 -1.91 -23.86
N HIS A 120 -4.78 -2.77 -23.49
CA HIS A 120 -5.92 -2.35 -22.68
C HIS A 120 -5.58 -2.44 -21.19
N SER A 121 -5.39 -1.29 -20.53
CA SER A 121 -5.38 -1.22 -19.07
C SER A 121 -6.80 -1.30 -18.54
N LYS A 122 -7.11 -2.31 -17.70
CA LYS A 122 -8.39 -2.40 -17.01
C LYS A 122 -8.26 -1.76 -15.63
N GLY A 123 -9.14 -0.81 -15.32
CA GLY A 123 -9.26 -0.27 -13.97
C GLY A 123 -9.85 -1.31 -13.04
N CYS A 124 -9.25 -1.51 -11.87
CA CYS A 124 -9.76 -2.35 -10.81
C CYS A 124 -9.86 -1.55 -9.52
N ALA A 125 -10.98 -1.71 -8.81
CA ALA A 125 -11.12 -1.18 -7.47
C ALA A 125 -10.21 -1.94 -6.50
N ALA A 126 -9.67 -1.24 -5.51
CA ALA A 126 -8.86 -1.78 -4.46
C ALA A 126 -9.35 -1.28 -3.10
N VAL A 127 -9.22 -2.14 -2.09
CA VAL A 127 -9.47 -1.80 -0.69
C VAL A 127 -8.22 -2.05 0.13
N HIS A 128 -7.94 -1.14 1.05
CA HIS A 128 -6.84 -1.22 2.00
C HIS A 128 -7.42 -1.02 3.41
N ILE A 129 -7.47 -2.10 4.20
CA ILE A 129 -8.05 -2.08 5.54
C ILE A 129 -6.91 -2.18 6.54
N LYS A 130 -6.62 -1.07 7.23
CA LYS A 130 -5.66 -1.04 8.32
C LYS A 130 -6.35 -1.42 9.62
N ILE A 131 -5.85 -2.46 10.28
CA ILE A 131 -6.22 -2.83 11.65
C ILE A 131 -5.09 -2.34 12.56
N SER A 132 -5.42 -1.59 13.61
CA SER A 132 -4.44 -1.12 14.60
C SER A 132 -4.90 -1.43 16.01
N LEU A 133 -4.00 -2.00 16.81
CA LEU A 133 -4.18 -2.15 18.24
C LEU A 133 -3.90 -0.79 18.92
N PRO A 134 -4.60 -0.49 20.03
CA PRO A 134 -4.29 0.67 20.84
C PRO A 134 -2.84 0.54 21.27
N GLN A 135 -2.01 1.47 20.81
CA GLN A 135 -0.71 1.59 21.42
C GLN A 135 -0.95 1.97 22.87
N SER A 136 -0.47 1.16 23.82
CA SER A 136 -0.36 1.63 25.19
C SER A 136 0.41 2.94 25.08
N ASN A 137 -0.20 4.06 25.42
CA ASN A 137 0.47 5.36 25.48
C ASN A 137 1.52 5.30 26.61
N GLY A 138 2.57 4.52 26.40
CA GLY A 138 3.77 4.45 27.21
C GLY A 138 4.73 5.55 26.77
N LYS A 139 4.24 6.79 26.71
CA LYS A 139 5.14 7.91 27.01
C LYS A 139 5.38 7.83 28.51
N ILE A 140 6.30 6.95 28.90
CA ILE A 140 7.02 7.16 30.15
C ILE A 140 7.74 8.49 29.95
N ASN A 141 7.23 9.52 30.59
CA ASN A 141 7.94 10.78 30.68
C ASN A 141 9.30 10.45 31.29
N SER A 142 10.37 10.54 30.52
CA SER A 142 11.71 10.61 31.07
C SER A 142 11.84 11.98 31.75
N THR A 143 11.16 12.16 32.89
CA THR A 143 11.69 13.03 33.92
C THR A 143 12.91 12.31 34.47
N ALA A 144 14.02 12.39 33.74
CA ALA A 144 15.33 12.26 34.33
C ALA A 144 15.40 13.36 35.40
N LYS A 145 15.02 12.99 36.61
CA LYS A 145 15.28 13.75 37.82
C LYS A 145 16.79 13.81 37.94
N ASP A 146 17.38 14.90 37.44
CA ASP A 146 18.79 15.20 37.67
C ASP A 146 19.06 15.11 39.18
N PRO A 147 19.93 14.20 39.65
CA PRO A 147 20.22 14.04 41.07
C PRO A 147 21.15 15.14 41.61
N ASN A 148 21.45 16.20 40.83
CA ASN A 148 22.48 17.17 41.17
C ASN A 148 22.00 18.63 41.20
N ARG A 149 20.85 18.89 41.83
CA ARG A 149 20.51 20.24 42.29
C ARG A 149 21.07 20.44 43.70
N LEU A 150 22.39 20.66 43.76
CA LEU A 150 23.10 21.07 44.95
C LEU A 150 22.55 22.42 45.43
N VAL A 151 22.07 22.46 46.67
CA VAL A 151 21.67 23.68 47.36
C VAL A 151 22.91 24.57 47.56
N LYS A 152 22.87 25.78 47.00
CA LYS A 152 23.70 26.95 47.36
C LYS A 152 22.77 28.17 47.23
N GLY A 153 22.68 29.16 48.10
CA GLY A 153 23.15 29.40 49.46
C GLY A 153 21.99 30.12 50.20
N SER A 154 22.04 30.19 51.53
CA SER A 154 22.44 31.40 52.29
C SER A 154 21.42 32.53 52.19
#